data_AF-A0A165QGK6-F1
#
_entry.id   AF-A0A165QGK6-F1
#
_cell.length_a   1.000
_cell.length_b   1.000
_cell.length_c   1.000
_cell.angle_alpha   90.00
_cell.angle_beta   90.00
_cell.angle_gamma   90.00
#
_symmetry.space_group_name_H-M   'P 1'
#
loop_
_entity.id
_entity.type
_entity.pdbx_description
1 polymer ?
#
loop_
_entity_poly.entity_id
_entity_poly.type
_entity_poly.pdbx_seq_one_letter_code
_entity_poly.pdbx_strand_id
1 'polypeptide(L)'
;MEPTTSDTKYCERFDAADSDVTIVSSDGVLFKVHKKSLATYSEVFPDGDLATNDETVPLSERSSTLELLFQYMYRQPQPDITELPFDQLSSLAEAAEKYRVFSAMEICRVIMKASLPKNAIAVLAYAVRHGYTKVYVEAAPHTIMVDPKEAFEHLGHVWFVHWVLYREPYLKVLIDARKAPSAGGHLLHRGGFEECELWKPFQGRVVDDIGGDLSALNRINDIFAAASDSKLSTCTQCRRRAESWSAQIIKRVSSLPQFSLTL
;
A
#
# COMPACT_ATOMS: atom_id res chain seq x y z
N MET A 1 34.09 4.16 37.60
CA MET A 1 33.72 4.12 36.17
C MET A 1 33.74 5.55 35.68
N GLU A 2 34.78 5.91 34.93
CA GLU A 2 34.77 7.19 34.20
C GLU A 2 33.68 7.12 33.12
N PRO A 3 32.95 8.22 32.87
CA PRO A 3 32.03 8.27 31.75
C PRO A 3 32.87 8.27 30.47
N THR A 4 32.72 7.21 29.66
CA THR A 4 33.18 7.21 28.27
C THR A 4 32.59 8.44 27.58
N THR A 5 33.44 9.41 27.27
CA THR A 5 33.13 10.53 26.38
C THR A 5 32.71 9.95 25.04
N SER A 6 31.40 9.84 24.83
CA SER A 6 30.82 9.61 23.51
C SER A 6 31.34 10.70 22.61
N ASP A 7 32.12 10.35 21.59
CA ASP A 7 32.56 11.32 20.58
C ASP A 7 31.33 11.96 19.97
N THR A 8 31.23 13.27 20.15
CA THR A 8 30.10 14.07 19.67
C THR A 8 30.10 14.04 18.15
N LYS A 9 29.10 13.38 17.54
CA LYS A 9 29.02 13.23 16.09
C LYS A 9 28.18 14.34 15.47
N TYR A 10 28.77 15.12 14.58
CA TYR A 10 28.08 16.13 13.76
C TYR A 10 27.80 15.60 12.35
N CYS A 11 26.73 16.06 11.73
CA CYS A 11 26.46 15.81 10.31
C CYS A 11 27.36 16.70 9.45
N GLU A 12 28.21 16.10 8.62
CA GLU A 12 29.17 16.83 7.78
C GLU A 12 28.50 17.86 6.85
N ARG A 13 27.30 17.54 6.34
CA ARG A 13 26.54 18.43 5.45
C ARG A 13 25.89 19.61 6.18
N PHE A 14 25.56 19.42 7.46
CA PHE A 14 24.84 20.38 8.28
C PHE A 14 25.62 20.66 9.57
N ASP A 15 26.79 21.27 9.41
CA ASP A 15 27.67 21.74 10.48
C ASP A 15 28.02 23.23 10.28
N ALA A 16 27.00 24.07 10.09
CA ALA A 16 27.21 25.50 9.81
C ALA A 16 27.76 26.23 11.04
N ALA A 17 28.85 26.98 10.87
CA ALA A 17 29.46 27.74 11.96
C ALA A 17 28.59 28.91 12.44
N ASP A 18 27.70 29.42 11.58
CA ASP A 18 26.74 30.50 11.81
C ASP A 18 25.34 29.98 12.17
N SER A 19 25.20 28.69 12.52
CA SER A 19 23.92 28.12 12.95
C SER A 19 23.37 28.81 14.20
N ASP A 20 22.05 28.99 14.25
CA ASP A 20 21.32 29.55 15.39
C ASP A 20 20.44 28.51 16.11
N VAL A 21 20.53 27.24 15.69
CA VAL A 21 19.91 26.08 16.35
C VAL A 21 20.71 24.81 16.09
N THR A 22 20.80 23.96 17.12
CA THR A 22 21.33 22.60 17.01
C THR A 22 20.20 21.60 17.19
N ILE A 23 20.03 20.70 16.22
CA ILE A 23 19.09 19.58 16.29
C ILE A 23 19.87 18.30 16.58
N VAL A 24 19.34 17.42 17.43
CA VAL A 24 19.88 16.08 17.64
C VAL A 24 18.91 15.01 17.13
N SER A 25 19.40 14.08 16.31
CA SER A 25 18.63 12.93 15.84
C SER A 25 18.44 11.90 16.96
N SER A 26 17.51 10.97 16.76
CA SER A 26 17.28 9.83 17.67
C SER A 26 18.49 8.91 17.83
N ASP A 27 19.41 8.88 16.84
CA ASP A 27 20.68 8.16 16.88
C ASP A 27 21.88 9.03 17.26
N GLY A 28 21.64 10.21 17.85
CA GLY A 28 22.63 11.04 18.53
C GLY A 28 23.51 11.91 17.63
N VAL A 29 23.16 12.09 16.36
CA VAL A 29 23.90 12.97 15.43
C VAL A 29 23.37 14.38 15.54
N LEU A 30 24.28 15.35 15.63
CA LEU A 30 23.98 16.76 15.75
C LEU A 30 23.99 17.46 14.38
N PHE A 31 23.01 18.33 14.17
CA PHE A 31 22.80 19.12 12.98
C PHE A 31 22.80 20.60 13.38
N LYS A 32 23.81 21.34 12.94
CA LYS A 32 23.87 22.80 13.10
C LYS A 32 23.19 23.45 11.91
N VAL A 33 21.99 23.97 12.13
CA VAL A 33 21.10 24.49 11.07
C VAL A 33 20.57 25.89 11.43
N HIS A 34 19.81 26.48 10.51
CA HIS A 34 19.28 27.83 10.65
C HIS A 34 17.76 27.80 10.86
N LYS A 35 17.26 28.39 11.95
CA LYS A 35 15.83 28.53 12.26
C LYS A 35 15.07 29.15 11.11
N LYS A 36 15.64 30.20 10.51
CA LYS A 36 15.05 30.87 9.35
C LYS A 36 14.86 29.92 8.17
N SER A 37 15.83 29.06 7.88
CA SER A 37 15.70 28.04 6.82
C SER A 37 14.57 27.07 7.16
N LEU A 38 14.56 26.52 8.37
CA LEU A 38 13.51 25.60 8.80
C LEU A 38 12.11 26.23 8.71
N ALA A 39 11.93 27.43 9.27
CA ALA A 39 10.65 28.16 9.27
C ALA A 39 10.19 28.59 7.86
N THR A 40 11.13 28.83 6.94
CA THR A 40 10.79 29.18 5.55
C THR A 40 10.16 27.99 4.80
N TYR A 41 10.60 26.76 5.09
CA TYR A 41 10.23 25.58 4.31
C TYR A 41 9.34 24.57 5.05
N SER A 42 9.03 24.83 6.32
CA SER A 42 8.20 24.00 7.19
C SER A 42 7.21 24.88 7.95
N GLU A 43 5.95 24.44 8.03
CA GLU A 43 4.95 25.12 8.86
C GLU A 43 5.09 24.83 10.36
N VAL A 44 5.92 23.86 10.74
CA VAL A 44 6.02 23.37 12.12
C VAL A 44 7.13 24.08 12.89
N PHE A 45 8.18 24.50 12.20
CA PHE A 45 9.27 25.24 12.83
C PHE A 45 8.92 26.73 12.92
N PRO A 46 8.91 27.32 14.13
CA PRO A 46 8.57 28.73 14.31
C PRO A 46 9.67 29.65 13.76
N ASP A 47 9.26 30.76 13.15
CA ASP A 47 10.15 31.89 12.82
C ASP A 47 10.35 32.70 14.12
N GLY A 48 11.60 32.87 14.58
CA GLY A 48 12.09 33.50 15.85
C GLY A 48 11.09 34.15 16.81
N ASP A 49 11.05 33.83 18.12
CA ASP A 49 11.82 34.55 19.16
C ASP A 49 11.93 33.73 20.46
N LEU A 50 11.76 32.40 20.38
CA LEU A 50 12.04 31.55 21.53
C LEU A 50 13.56 31.54 21.72
N ALA A 51 14.01 32.26 22.75
CA ALA A 51 15.36 32.21 23.30
C ALA A 51 15.68 30.78 23.76
N THR A 52 15.93 29.88 22.81
CA THR A 52 16.57 28.60 23.05
C THR A 52 18.03 28.95 23.30
N ASN A 53 18.36 29.22 24.57
CA ASN A 53 19.72 29.46 25.05
C ASN A 53 20.60 28.25 24.73
N ASP A 54 21.17 28.16 23.52
CA ASP A 54 21.96 27.02 23.04
C ASP A 54 21.27 25.64 23.19
N GLU A 55 19.93 25.62 23.26
CA GLU A 55 19.21 24.37 23.53
C GLU A 55 19.25 23.46 22.31
N THR A 56 19.85 22.28 22.49
CA THR A 56 19.83 21.22 21.49
C THR A 56 18.43 20.62 21.41
N VAL A 57 17.79 20.68 20.24
CA VAL A 57 16.41 20.22 20.04
C VAL A 57 16.39 18.75 19.60
N PRO A 58 15.86 17.83 20.41
CA PRO A 58 15.77 16.42 20.02
C PRO A 58 14.62 16.16 19.06
N LEU A 59 14.91 15.49 17.95
CA LEU A 59 13.92 14.98 17.01
C LEU A 59 13.92 13.44 17.01
N SER A 60 12.75 12.85 16.77
CA SER A 60 12.55 11.39 16.83
C SER A 60 13.11 10.64 15.61
N GLU A 61 13.44 11.35 14.53
CA GLU A 61 13.92 10.75 13.30
C GLU A 61 15.42 10.40 13.40
N ARG A 62 15.84 9.45 12.58
CA ARG A 62 17.27 9.11 12.46
C ARG A 62 18.02 10.16 11.66
N SER A 63 19.33 10.22 11.86
CA SER A 63 20.20 11.16 11.16
C SER A 63 20.09 11.07 9.63
N SER A 64 19.99 9.85 9.08
CA SER A 64 19.81 9.61 7.63
C SER A 64 18.51 10.19 7.05
N THR A 65 17.44 10.28 7.86
CA THR A 65 16.17 10.88 7.46
C THR A 65 16.23 12.40 7.55
N LEU A 66 16.79 12.92 8.65
CA LEU A 66 16.93 14.37 8.87
C LEU A 66 17.86 15.00 7.84
N GLU A 67 18.96 14.35 7.47
CA GLU A 67 19.87 14.86 6.44
C GLU A 67 19.17 15.01 5.08
N LEU A 68 18.32 14.06 4.68
CA LEU A 68 17.52 14.17 3.45
C LEU A 68 16.48 15.29 3.59
N LEU A 69 15.75 15.32 4.71
CA LEU A 69 14.71 16.31 4.94
C LEU A 69 15.24 17.75 4.95
N PHE A 70 16.35 18.01 5.64
CA PHE A 70 16.96 19.34 5.68
C PHE A 70 17.49 19.79 4.33
N GLN A 71 17.82 18.87 3.41
CA GLN A 71 18.18 19.28 2.05
C GLN A 71 17.04 20.01 1.33
N TYR A 72 15.78 19.61 1.59
CA TYR A 72 14.59 20.30 1.06
C TYR A 72 14.35 21.68 1.67
N MET A 73 14.97 21.99 2.82
CA MET A 73 14.80 23.25 3.54
C MET A 73 15.93 24.25 3.32
N TYR A 74 16.85 23.95 2.41
CA TYR A 74 17.98 24.82 2.10
C TYR A 74 18.00 25.14 0.60
N ARG A 75 18.61 26.28 0.26
CA ARG A 75 18.76 26.72 -1.13
C ARG A 75 19.85 25.89 -1.84
N GLN A 76 19.46 24.71 -2.30
CA GLN A 76 20.31 23.77 -3.03
C GLN A 76 19.47 22.91 -3.99
N PRO A 77 20.10 22.17 -4.92
CA PRO A 77 19.42 21.11 -5.65
C PRO A 77 18.80 20.09 -4.71
N GLN A 78 17.58 19.66 -5.02
CA GLN A 78 16.86 18.66 -4.20
C GLN A 78 17.58 17.31 -4.27
N PRO A 79 17.60 16.53 -3.16
CA PRO A 79 18.25 15.22 -3.17
C PRO A 79 17.52 14.29 -4.14
N ASP A 80 18.28 13.45 -4.84
CA ASP A 80 17.70 12.35 -5.59
C ASP A 80 17.24 11.26 -4.61
N ILE A 81 15.95 10.97 -4.65
CA ILE A 81 15.33 9.98 -3.79
C ILE A 81 14.75 8.79 -4.57
N THR A 82 15.03 8.68 -5.87
CA THR A 82 14.47 7.65 -6.76
C THR A 82 15.04 6.26 -6.51
N GLU A 83 16.29 6.17 -6.04
CA GLU A 83 16.98 4.91 -5.75
C GLU A 83 17.11 4.60 -4.24
N LEU A 84 16.40 5.34 -3.39
CA LEU A 84 16.46 5.08 -1.95
C LEU A 84 15.89 3.70 -1.60
N PRO A 85 16.49 2.99 -0.62
CA PRO A 85 15.84 1.87 0.02
C PRO A 85 14.46 2.27 0.54
N PHE A 86 13.47 1.39 0.37
CA PHE A 86 12.08 1.73 0.68
C PHE A 86 11.87 2.17 2.13
N ASP A 87 12.57 1.57 3.10
CA ASP A 87 12.47 1.96 4.51
C ASP A 87 12.93 3.41 4.75
N GLN A 88 13.97 3.85 4.01
CA GLN A 88 14.46 5.23 4.07
C GLN A 88 13.50 6.19 3.38
N LEU A 89 12.95 5.81 2.22
CA LEU A 89 11.89 6.58 1.54
C LEU A 89 10.67 6.74 2.44
N SER A 90 10.20 5.65 3.06
CA SER A 90 9.06 5.67 3.98
C SER A 90 9.34 6.56 5.18
N SER A 91 10.54 6.49 5.77
CA SER A 91 10.93 7.36 6.89
C SER A 91 10.99 8.83 6.48
N LEU A 92 11.51 9.15 5.29
CA LEU A 92 11.51 10.50 4.74
C LEU A 92 10.09 11.00 4.47
N ALA A 93 9.22 10.16 3.90
CA ALA A 93 7.84 10.50 3.64
C ALA A 93 7.11 10.86 4.94
N GLU A 94 7.22 10.05 5.99
CA GLU A 94 6.62 10.36 7.31
C GLU A 94 7.18 11.66 7.91
N ALA A 95 8.49 11.88 7.81
CA ALA A 95 9.12 13.11 8.29
C ALA A 95 8.63 14.34 7.50
N ALA A 96 8.50 14.23 6.17
CA ALA A 96 8.00 15.30 5.33
C ALA A 96 6.57 15.71 5.70
N GLU A 97 5.70 14.75 6.02
CA GLU A 97 4.34 14.99 6.49
C GLU A 97 4.33 15.62 7.89
N LYS A 98 5.11 15.03 8.82
CA LYS A 98 5.21 15.48 10.21
C LYS A 98 5.67 16.94 10.31
N TYR A 99 6.67 17.31 9.51
CA TYR A 99 7.23 18.67 9.48
C TYR A 99 6.62 19.54 8.38
N ARG A 100 5.62 19.05 7.64
CA ARG A 100 4.95 19.78 6.55
C ARG A 100 5.89 20.45 5.56
N VAL A 101 6.85 19.67 5.04
CA VAL A 101 7.78 20.11 4.01
C VAL A 101 7.17 19.82 2.65
N PHE A 102 6.35 20.75 2.15
CA PHE A 102 5.48 20.51 0.99
C PHE A 102 6.20 19.99 -0.26
N SER A 103 7.41 20.48 -0.54
CA SER A 103 8.22 20.01 -1.66
C SER A 103 8.61 18.53 -1.52
N ALA A 104 8.99 18.11 -0.31
CA ALA A 104 9.33 16.73 0.00
C ALA A 104 8.07 15.83 0.02
N MET A 105 6.96 16.32 0.58
CA MET A 105 5.68 15.58 0.62
C MET A 105 5.25 15.14 -0.78
N GLU A 106 5.24 16.07 -1.75
CA GLU A 106 4.77 15.76 -3.10
C GLU A 106 5.62 14.71 -3.81
N ILE A 107 6.95 14.84 -3.75
CA ILE A 107 7.83 13.88 -4.43
C ILE A 107 7.85 12.53 -3.70
N CYS A 108 7.81 12.51 -2.37
CA CYS A 108 7.68 11.28 -1.59
C CYS A 108 6.38 10.56 -1.94
N ARG A 109 5.25 11.27 -2.02
CA ARG A 109 3.96 10.70 -2.41
C ARG A 109 4.00 10.07 -3.80
N VAL A 110 4.67 10.71 -4.76
CA VAL A 110 4.84 10.18 -6.13
C VAL A 110 5.66 8.89 -6.12
N ILE A 111 6.78 8.86 -5.40
CA ILE A 111 7.67 7.69 -5.40
C ILE A 111 7.12 6.55 -4.55
N MET A 112 6.46 6.85 -3.43
CA MET A 112 5.70 5.86 -2.65
C MET A 112 4.68 5.16 -3.55
N LYS A 113 3.91 5.91 -4.34
CA LYS A 113 2.98 5.34 -5.32
C LYS A 113 3.69 4.51 -6.39
N ALA A 114 4.82 4.99 -6.92
CA ALA A 114 5.60 4.27 -7.94
C ALA A 114 6.18 2.93 -7.44
N SER A 115 6.23 2.72 -6.13
CA SER A 115 6.69 1.46 -5.52
C SER A 115 5.63 0.34 -5.50
N LEU A 116 4.41 0.62 -5.97
CA LEU A 116 3.37 -0.39 -6.17
C LEU A 116 3.74 -1.36 -7.32
N PRO A 117 3.37 -2.64 -7.23
CA PRO A 117 2.64 -3.29 -6.13
C PRO A 117 3.55 -3.79 -5.00
N LYS A 118 4.88 -3.65 -5.12
CA LYS A 118 5.87 -4.31 -4.27
C LYS A 118 5.72 -3.98 -2.78
N ASN A 119 5.43 -2.71 -2.44
CA ASN A 119 5.29 -2.27 -1.05
C ASN A 119 3.85 -1.85 -0.70
N ALA A 120 2.85 -2.51 -1.28
CA ALA A 120 1.47 -2.06 -1.27
C ALA A 120 0.88 -1.79 0.13
N ILE A 121 1.17 -2.62 1.13
CA ILE A 121 0.61 -2.46 2.47
C ILE A 121 1.15 -1.20 3.17
N ALA A 122 2.46 -0.94 3.03
CA ALA A 122 3.09 0.27 3.57
C ALA A 122 2.62 1.52 2.83
N VAL A 123 2.47 1.46 1.50
CA VAL A 123 1.93 2.56 0.69
C VAL A 123 0.47 2.84 1.05
N LEU A 124 -0.34 1.80 1.26
CA LEU A 124 -1.71 1.93 1.76
C LEU A 124 -1.70 2.64 3.12
N ALA A 125 -0.91 2.16 4.08
CA ALA A 125 -0.81 2.73 5.42
C ALA A 125 -0.36 4.19 5.43
N TYR A 126 0.61 4.56 4.61
CA TYR A 126 1.01 5.95 4.40
C TYR A 126 -0.16 6.78 3.83
N ALA A 127 -0.78 6.31 2.76
CA ALA A 127 -1.83 7.06 2.06
C ALA A 127 -3.09 7.27 2.91
N VAL A 128 -3.50 6.28 3.72
CA VAL A 128 -4.67 6.44 4.60
C VAL A 128 -4.39 7.38 5.77
N ARG A 129 -3.18 7.34 6.34
CA ARG A 129 -2.78 8.24 7.45
C ARG A 129 -2.77 9.70 7.04
N HIS A 130 -2.37 9.99 5.81
CA HIS A 130 -2.25 11.36 5.30
C HIS A 130 -3.38 11.77 4.35
N GLY A 131 -4.39 10.92 4.15
CA GLY A 131 -5.60 11.25 3.38
C GLY A 131 -5.41 11.29 1.85
N TYR A 132 -4.43 10.57 1.30
CA TYR A 132 -4.16 10.54 -0.14
C TYR A 132 -5.07 9.58 -0.91
N THR A 133 -6.30 10.04 -1.20
CA THR A 133 -7.36 9.26 -1.88
C THR A 133 -6.90 8.52 -3.13
N LYS A 134 -6.24 9.21 -4.05
CA LYS A 134 -5.79 8.57 -5.29
C LYS A 134 -4.75 7.47 -5.05
N VAL A 135 -3.98 7.55 -3.97
CA VAL A 135 -2.91 6.59 -3.66
C VAL A 135 -3.50 5.39 -2.93
N TYR A 136 -4.33 5.58 -1.90
CA TYR A 136 -4.89 4.44 -1.17
C TYR A 136 -5.88 3.64 -2.02
N VAL A 137 -6.65 4.27 -2.93
CA VAL A 137 -7.56 3.56 -3.84
C VAL A 137 -6.78 2.65 -4.79
N GLU A 138 -5.60 3.09 -5.23
CA GLU A 138 -4.75 2.31 -6.13
C GLU A 138 -3.95 1.23 -5.39
N ALA A 139 -3.53 1.50 -4.15
CA ALA A 139 -2.79 0.55 -3.33
C ALA A 139 -3.68 -0.58 -2.80
N ALA A 140 -4.91 -0.29 -2.37
CA ALA A 140 -5.77 -1.24 -1.66
C ALA A 140 -5.98 -2.59 -2.37
N PRO A 141 -6.24 -2.66 -3.69
CA PRO A 141 -6.40 -3.93 -4.40
C PRO A 141 -5.18 -4.86 -4.29
N HIS A 142 -3.97 -4.29 -4.18
CA HIS A 142 -2.73 -5.06 -4.04
C HIS A 142 -2.51 -5.61 -2.62
N THR A 143 -3.35 -5.22 -1.65
CA THR A 143 -3.18 -5.61 -0.24
C THR A 143 -4.14 -6.73 0.20
N ILE A 144 -5.11 -7.13 -0.61
CA ILE A 144 -6.20 -8.02 -0.16
C ILE A 144 -5.65 -9.41 0.28
N MET A 145 -4.57 -9.87 -0.34
CA MET A 145 -3.91 -11.15 0.01
C MET A 145 -2.85 -11.03 1.12
N VAL A 146 -2.59 -9.83 1.63
CA VAL A 146 -1.61 -9.62 2.72
C VAL A 146 -2.08 -10.34 3.98
N ASP A 147 -1.12 -10.88 4.73
CA ASP A 147 -1.39 -11.52 6.01
C ASP A 147 -2.05 -10.52 6.99
N PRO A 148 -3.14 -10.89 7.69
CA PRO A 148 -3.81 -9.96 8.60
C PRO A 148 -2.92 -9.39 9.72
N LYS A 149 -1.91 -10.14 10.19
CA LYS A 149 -0.98 -9.64 11.21
C LYS A 149 -0.07 -8.57 10.62
N GLU A 150 0.51 -8.82 9.44
CA GLU A 150 1.32 -7.84 8.71
C GLU A 150 0.50 -6.58 8.39
N ALA A 151 -0.74 -6.74 7.92
CA ALA A 151 -1.63 -5.63 7.65
C ALA A 151 -1.92 -4.81 8.91
N PHE A 152 -2.15 -5.46 10.05
CA PHE A 152 -2.37 -4.80 11.33
C PHE A 152 -1.12 -4.02 11.80
N GLU A 153 0.08 -4.58 11.63
CA GLU A 153 1.34 -3.94 11.98
C GLU A 153 1.54 -2.60 11.23
N HIS A 154 1.10 -2.52 9.98
CA HIS A 154 1.21 -1.29 9.17
C HIS A 154 0.04 -0.31 9.37
N LEU A 155 -1.19 -0.83 9.41
CA LEU A 155 -2.40 0.00 9.40
C LEU A 155 -2.81 0.48 10.80
N GLY A 156 -2.37 -0.20 11.85
CA GLY A 156 -2.81 0.03 13.21
C GLY A 156 -4.32 -0.17 13.40
N HIS A 157 -4.83 0.16 14.58
CA HIS A 157 -6.21 -0.17 14.96
C HIS A 157 -7.29 0.43 14.05
N VAL A 158 -7.13 1.71 13.69
CA VAL A 158 -8.16 2.45 12.95
C VAL A 158 -8.28 1.91 11.53
N TRP A 159 -7.19 1.95 10.77
CA TRP A 159 -7.24 1.63 9.34
C TRP A 159 -7.35 0.13 9.07
N PHE A 160 -6.94 -0.71 10.02
CA PHE A 160 -7.12 -2.16 9.91
C PHE A 160 -8.60 -2.55 9.83
N VAL A 161 -9.48 -1.89 10.57
CA VAL A 161 -10.93 -2.16 10.50
C VAL A 161 -11.49 -1.85 9.11
N HIS A 162 -11.12 -0.70 8.54
CA HIS A 162 -11.51 -0.34 7.17
C HIS A 162 -11.00 -1.36 6.15
N TRP A 163 -9.75 -1.80 6.30
CA TRP A 163 -9.15 -2.80 5.44
C TRP A 163 -9.83 -4.16 5.54
N VAL A 164 -10.19 -4.63 6.73
CA VAL A 164 -10.93 -5.89 6.91
C VAL A 164 -12.29 -5.82 6.21
N LEU A 165 -13.05 -4.73 6.42
CA LEU A 165 -14.37 -4.56 5.80
C LEU A 165 -14.29 -4.45 4.27
N TYR A 166 -13.23 -3.83 3.76
CA TYR A 166 -12.92 -3.80 2.33
C TYR A 166 -12.55 -5.19 1.79
N ARG A 167 -11.71 -5.95 2.53
CA ARG A 167 -11.16 -7.25 2.13
C ARG A 167 -12.19 -8.38 2.12
N GLU A 168 -13.08 -8.40 3.10
CA GLU A 168 -13.97 -9.54 3.35
C GLU A 168 -14.88 -9.89 2.14
N PRO A 169 -15.52 -8.91 1.45
CA PRO A 169 -16.29 -9.20 0.24
C PRO A 169 -15.48 -9.86 -0.87
N TYR A 170 -14.21 -9.48 -1.05
CA TYR A 170 -13.35 -10.06 -2.08
C TYR A 170 -13.05 -11.53 -1.79
N LEU A 171 -12.73 -11.86 -0.53
CA LEU A 171 -12.50 -13.25 -0.13
C LEU A 171 -13.76 -14.11 -0.28
N LYS A 172 -14.92 -13.57 0.07
CA LYS A 172 -16.19 -14.26 -0.12
C LYS A 172 -16.47 -14.54 -1.59
N VAL A 173 -16.23 -13.57 -2.47
CA VAL A 173 -16.36 -13.76 -3.92
C VAL A 173 -15.39 -14.81 -4.43
N LEU A 174 -14.14 -14.83 -3.97
CA LEU A 174 -13.17 -15.86 -4.35
C LEU A 174 -13.61 -17.27 -3.92
N ILE A 175 -14.05 -17.42 -2.67
CA ILE A 175 -14.56 -18.69 -2.15
C ILE A 175 -15.78 -19.17 -2.95
N ASP A 176 -16.72 -18.26 -3.24
CA ASP A 176 -17.93 -18.60 -3.98
C ASP A 176 -17.67 -18.82 -5.47
N ALA A 177 -16.69 -18.13 -6.06
CA ALA A 177 -16.29 -18.33 -7.45
C ALA A 177 -15.78 -19.76 -7.70
N ARG A 178 -15.23 -20.43 -6.68
CA ARG A 178 -14.80 -21.83 -6.74
C ARG A 178 -15.94 -22.84 -6.56
N LYS A 179 -17.12 -22.39 -6.12
CA LYS A 179 -18.30 -23.24 -5.97
C LYS A 179 -19.07 -23.23 -7.29
N ALA A 180 -18.90 -24.27 -8.08
CA ALA A 180 -19.70 -24.46 -9.27
C ALA A 180 -21.20 -24.52 -8.91
N PRO A 181 -22.09 -23.86 -9.67
CA PRO A 181 -23.52 -23.92 -9.43
C PRO A 181 -23.98 -25.37 -9.57
N SER A 182 -24.94 -25.82 -8.75
CA SER A 182 -25.57 -27.14 -8.90
C SER A 182 -26.12 -27.32 -10.31
N ALA A 183 -26.29 -28.57 -10.74
CA ALA A 183 -27.08 -28.83 -11.94
C ALA A 183 -28.50 -28.35 -11.64
N GLY A 184 -28.84 -27.15 -12.09
CA GLY A 184 -30.18 -26.63 -11.91
C GLY A 184 -31.14 -27.63 -12.55
N GLY A 185 -32.08 -28.18 -11.79
CA GLY A 185 -32.96 -29.29 -12.21
C GLY A 185 -33.80 -29.06 -13.48
N HIS A 186 -33.60 -27.94 -14.18
CA HIS A 186 -34.20 -27.58 -15.45
C HIS A 186 -33.26 -27.74 -16.66
N LEU A 187 -31.94 -27.90 -16.47
CA LEU A 187 -30.95 -28.08 -17.55
C LEU A 187 -30.58 -29.56 -17.70
N LEU A 188 -31.59 -30.40 -17.92
CA LEU A 188 -31.36 -31.84 -18.11
C LEU A 188 -30.78 -32.11 -19.51
N HIS A 189 -29.80 -32.99 -19.56
CA HIS A 189 -29.32 -33.60 -20.78
C HIS A 189 -30.38 -34.55 -21.36
N ARG A 190 -30.24 -34.94 -22.63
CA ARG A 190 -31.05 -36.01 -23.23
C ARG A 190 -30.91 -37.27 -22.35
N GLY A 191 -32.04 -37.82 -21.90
CA GLY A 191 -32.07 -38.97 -20.98
C GLY A 191 -32.22 -38.63 -19.50
N GLY A 192 -32.36 -37.35 -19.14
CA GLY A 192 -32.64 -36.93 -17.76
C GLY A 192 -31.39 -36.80 -16.87
N PHE A 193 -30.19 -36.82 -17.45
CA PHE A 193 -28.95 -36.65 -16.69
C PHE A 193 -28.71 -35.17 -16.35
N GLU A 194 -28.19 -34.93 -15.15
CA GLU A 194 -27.90 -33.60 -14.60
C GLU A 194 -26.57 -33.00 -15.09
N GLU A 195 -25.61 -33.85 -15.44
CA GLU A 195 -24.30 -33.46 -15.97
C GLU A 195 -23.80 -34.48 -16.99
N CYS A 196 -22.99 -34.04 -17.97
CA CYS A 196 -22.23 -34.94 -18.82
C CYS A 196 -20.79 -35.11 -18.32
N GLU A 197 -20.11 -36.12 -18.86
CA GLU A 197 -18.72 -36.47 -18.51
C GLU A 197 -17.72 -35.32 -18.69
N LEU A 198 -18.06 -34.34 -19.53
CA LEU A 198 -17.23 -33.17 -19.81
C LEU A 198 -17.29 -32.12 -18.70
N TRP A 199 -18.30 -32.16 -17.82
CA TRP A 199 -18.53 -31.14 -16.80
C TRP A 199 -17.47 -31.17 -15.70
N LYS A 200 -17.22 -32.32 -15.06
CA LYS A 200 -16.23 -32.42 -13.97
C LYS A 200 -14.82 -32.00 -14.40
N PRO A 201 -14.30 -32.42 -15.57
CA PRO A 201 -12.97 -32.02 -16.02
C PRO A 201 -12.88 -30.54 -16.43
N PHE A 202 -13.99 -29.91 -16.83
CA PHE A 202 -14.08 -28.46 -17.06
C PHE A 202 -14.08 -27.72 -15.73
N GLN A 203 -14.97 -28.12 -14.81
CA GLN A 203 -15.11 -27.53 -13.48
C GLN A 203 -13.77 -27.55 -12.74
N GLY A 204 -13.06 -28.70 -12.73
CA GLY A 204 -11.76 -28.83 -12.08
C GLY A 204 -10.78 -27.77 -12.58
N ARG A 205 -10.65 -27.63 -13.91
CA ARG A 205 -9.76 -26.62 -14.52
C ARG A 205 -10.14 -25.19 -14.11
N VAL A 206 -11.43 -24.83 -14.17
CA VAL A 206 -11.87 -23.49 -13.75
C VAL A 206 -11.54 -23.23 -12.28
N VAL A 207 -11.80 -24.19 -11.40
CA VAL A 207 -11.51 -24.05 -9.97
C VAL A 207 -10.01 -23.95 -9.70
N ASP A 208 -9.20 -24.72 -10.42
CA ASP A 208 -7.73 -24.69 -10.30
C ASP A 208 -7.15 -23.38 -10.83
N ASP A 209 -7.65 -22.88 -11.97
CA ASP A 209 -7.21 -21.63 -12.59
C ASP A 209 -7.65 -20.39 -11.80
N ILE A 210 -8.80 -20.44 -11.12
CA ILE A 210 -9.19 -19.41 -10.12
C ILE A 210 -8.25 -19.50 -8.91
N GLY A 211 -7.94 -20.71 -8.46
CA GLY A 211 -6.98 -20.97 -7.39
C GLY A 211 -7.29 -20.20 -6.09
N GLY A 212 -6.24 -19.79 -5.40
CA GLY A 212 -6.31 -18.90 -4.24
C GLY A 212 -5.93 -17.45 -4.55
N ASP A 213 -5.87 -17.08 -5.84
CA ASP A 213 -5.34 -15.79 -6.29
C ASP A 213 -6.47 -14.83 -6.65
N LEU A 214 -6.58 -13.71 -5.93
CA LEU A 214 -7.57 -12.67 -6.22
C LEU A 214 -7.36 -12.00 -7.58
N SER A 215 -6.15 -12.05 -8.15
CA SER A 215 -5.91 -11.56 -9.51
C SER A 215 -6.74 -12.33 -10.55
N ALA A 216 -7.12 -13.58 -10.25
CA ALA A 216 -7.98 -14.40 -11.10
C ALA A 216 -9.39 -13.80 -11.24
N LEU A 217 -9.88 -13.05 -10.26
CA LEU A 217 -11.18 -12.37 -10.35
C LEU A 217 -11.23 -11.33 -11.47
N ASN A 218 -10.08 -10.80 -11.90
CA ASN A 218 -9.99 -9.88 -13.04
C ASN A 218 -9.89 -10.61 -14.39
N ARG A 219 -9.74 -11.94 -14.39
CA ARG A 219 -9.51 -12.78 -15.59
C ARG A 219 -10.57 -13.85 -15.78
N ILE A 220 -11.75 -13.69 -15.17
CA ILE A 220 -12.81 -14.71 -15.18
C ILE A 220 -13.25 -15.07 -16.60
N ASN A 221 -13.37 -14.11 -17.51
CA ASN A 221 -13.71 -14.42 -18.91
C ASN A 221 -12.66 -15.31 -19.58
N ASP A 222 -11.38 -15.00 -19.39
CA ASP A 222 -10.26 -15.73 -20.01
C ASP A 222 -10.16 -17.15 -19.45
N ILE A 223 -10.32 -17.29 -18.13
CA ILE A 223 -10.31 -18.59 -17.43
C ILE A 223 -11.42 -19.49 -17.99
N PHE A 224 -12.65 -18.97 -18.11
CA PHE A 224 -13.78 -19.74 -18.62
C PHE A 224 -13.65 -20.07 -20.11
N ALA A 225 -13.12 -19.15 -20.93
CA ALA A 225 -12.86 -19.39 -22.35
C ALA A 225 -11.83 -20.52 -22.55
N ALA A 226 -10.67 -20.41 -21.87
CA ALA A 226 -9.60 -21.40 -21.95
C ALA A 226 -10.03 -22.80 -21.45
N ALA A 227 -10.89 -22.86 -20.43
CA ALA A 227 -11.46 -24.12 -19.97
C ALA A 227 -12.50 -24.70 -20.94
N SER A 228 -13.26 -23.85 -21.64
CA SER A 228 -14.35 -24.25 -22.53
C SER A 228 -13.87 -24.79 -23.88
N ASP A 229 -12.84 -24.19 -24.47
CA ASP A 229 -12.37 -24.45 -25.84
C ASP A 229 -11.96 -25.90 -26.11
N SER A 230 -11.58 -26.65 -25.07
CA SER A 230 -11.14 -28.04 -25.19
C SER A 230 -12.15 -29.08 -24.70
N LYS A 231 -13.19 -28.69 -23.94
CA LYS A 231 -14.01 -29.65 -23.18
C LYS A 231 -15.51 -29.49 -23.32
N LEU A 232 -16.06 -28.28 -23.47
CA LEU A 232 -17.52 -28.05 -23.52
C LEU A 232 -18.06 -27.77 -24.92
N SER A 233 -17.23 -27.88 -25.96
CA SER A 233 -17.54 -27.49 -27.34
C SER A 233 -18.73 -28.24 -27.95
N THR A 234 -19.05 -29.44 -27.46
CA THR A 234 -20.14 -30.29 -27.99
C THR A 234 -21.42 -30.26 -27.15
N CYS A 235 -21.41 -29.66 -25.95
CA CYS A 235 -22.56 -29.66 -25.05
C CYS A 235 -23.12 -28.25 -24.79
N THR A 236 -24.31 -27.98 -25.34
CA THR A 236 -25.01 -26.69 -25.18
C THR A 236 -25.46 -26.42 -23.75
N GLN A 237 -25.92 -27.43 -23.01
CA GLN A 237 -26.41 -27.26 -21.63
C GLN A 237 -25.27 -26.92 -20.66
N CYS A 238 -24.16 -27.66 -20.72
CA CYS A 238 -22.98 -27.36 -19.92
C CYS A 238 -22.37 -26.00 -20.26
N ARG A 239 -22.39 -25.58 -21.54
CA ARG A 239 -21.92 -24.25 -21.94
C ARG A 239 -22.78 -23.14 -21.32
N ARG A 240 -24.10 -23.24 -21.40
CA ARG A 240 -25.02 -22.27 -20.76
C ARG A 240 -24.82 -22.22 -19.24
N ARG A 241 -24.58 -23.38 -18.60
CA ARG A 241 -24.26 -23.44 -17.16
C ARG A 241 -22.94 -22.73 -16.85
N ALA A 242 -21.91 -22.93 -17.67
CA ALA A 242 -20.63 -22.23 -17.53
C ALA A 242 -20.74 -20.71 -17.76
N GLU A 243 -21.47 -20.28 -18.79
CA GLU A 243 -21.77 -18.87 -19.06
C GLU A 243 -22.51 -18.22 -17.89
N SER A 244 -23.53 -18.91 -17.34
CA SER A 244 -24.26 -18.43 -16.16
C SER A 244 -23.35 -18.31 -14.94
N TRP A 245 -22.47 -19.28 -14.71
CA TRP A 245 -21.50 -19.25 -13.61
C TRP A 245 -20.54 -18.07 -13.74
N SER A 246 -19.93 -17.89 -14.91
CA SER A 246 -19.05 -16.75 -15.22
C SER A 246 -19.78 -15.42 -15.01
N ALA A 247 -20.98 -15.27 -15.57
CA ALA A 247 -21.78 -14.04 -15.44
C ALA A 247 -22.13 -13.72 -13.98
N GLN A 248 -22.42 -14.74 -13.15
CA GLN A 248 -22.67 -14.55 -11.72
C GLN A 248 -21.42 -14.06 -10.98
N ILE A 249 -20.23 -14.60 -11.29
CA ILE A 249 -18.98 -14.15 -10.69
C ILE A 249 -18.70 -12.70 -11.10
N ILE A 250 -18.75 -12.39 -12.40
CA ILE A 250 -18.49 -11.05 -12.94
C ILE A 250 -19.43 -10.02 -12.31
N LYS A 251 -20.73 -10.36 -12.19
CA LYS A 251 -21.70 -9.50 -11.51
C LYS A 251 -21.29 -9.19 -10.08
N ARG A 252 -20.88 -10.20 -9.32
CA ARG A 252 -20.43 -10.02 -7.93
C ARG A 252 -19.14 -9.18 -7.84
N VAL A 253 -18.17 -9.43 -8.73
CA VAL A 253 -16.92 -8.66 -8.81
C VAL A 253 -17.22 -7.19 -9.10
N SER A 254 -18.14 -6.90 -10.02
CA SER A 254 -18.54 -5.53 -10.38
C SER A 254 -19.23 -4.76 -9.24
N SER A 255 -19.73 -5.48 -8.23
CA SER A 255 -20.36 -4.90 -7.03
C SER A 255 -19.43 -4.81 -5.82
N LEU A 256 -18.15 -5.17 -5.96
CA LEU A 256 -17.20 -5.11 -4.86
C LEU A 256 -16.93 -3.65 -4.44
N PRO A 257 -16.76 -3.40 -3.13
CA PRO A 257 -16.54 -2.05 -2.64
C PRO A 257 -15.18 -1.50 -3.08
N GLN A 258 -15.10 -0.19 -3.25
CA GLN A 258 -13.82 0.50 -3.26
C GLN A 258 -13.36 0.75 -1.82
N PHE A 259 -12.05 0.80 -1.59
CA PHE A 259 -11.52 1.13 -0.29
C PHE A 259 -11.90 2.57 0.08
N SER A 260 -12.45 2.75 1.29
CA SER A 260 -12.91 4.04 1.79
C SER A 260 -12.49 4.27 3.24
N LEU A 261 -12.26 5.54 3.58
CA LEU A 261 -12.00 6.00 4.96
C LEU A 261 -13.29 6.26 5.75
N THR A 262 -14.46 6.06 5.15
CA THR A 262 -15.77 6.15 5.82
C THR A 262 -16.36 4.75 6.01
N LEU A 263 -16.92 4.49 7.19
CA LEU A 263 -17.68 3.27 7.50
C LEU A 263 -19.15 3.41 7.09
#